data_AF-A0A1B6L855-F1
#
_entry.id   AF-A0A1B6L855-F1
#
_cell.length_a   1.000
_cell.length_b   1.000
_cell.length_c   1.000
_cell.angle_alpha   90.00
_cell.angle_beta   90.00
_cell.angle_gamma   90.00
#
_symmetry.space_group_name_H-M   'P 1'
#
loop_
_entity.id
_entity.type
_entity.pdbx_description
1 polymer ?
#
loop_
_entity_poly.entity_id
_entity_poly.type
_entity_poly.pdbx_seq_one_letter_code
_entity_poly.pdbx_strand_id
1 'polypeptide(L)'
;DGETLAQMYAMPNGEVHFYAPQQDLMVQYDGTAVKVKAQNSYRSETRGLCGTFNTQPVDDFTTPQGYVLQNPYEFAATYALEDSSCQGPAKELKARAQQRIANGQYSRNLVVYGNVVADQEANPRPGSNAARSSNKNQNKNQNKNQERSQKYSSGSQQRIYVTEKGGKQCFSVHPQLQCSSSSSAQGYVNKQIEFVCLQPSSVTQHWQEMIQRGVNPDFSQKKPYQTYSIQVPKNCDA
;
A
#
# COMPACT_ATOMS: atom_id res chain seq x y z
N ASP A 1 1.58 -32.53 -37.95
CA ASP A 1 1.89 -31.13 -37.61
C ASP A 1 2.26 -31.05 -36.14
N GLY A 2 3.49 -30.62 -35.84
CA GLY A 2 3.99 -30.51 -34.47
C GLY A 2 3.68 -29.13 -33.90
N GLU A 3 3.03 -29.05 -32.75
CA GLU A 3 2.85 -27.80 -32.02
C GLU A 3 4.19 -27.36 -31.40
N THR A 4 4.60 -26.13 -31.66
CA THR A 4 5.85 -25.60 -31.12
C THR A 4 5.64 -25.12 -29.68
N LEU A 5 6.22 -25.82 -28.71
CA LEU A 5 6.11 -25.48 -27.29
C LEU A 5 7.07 -24.36 -26.88
N ALA A 6 8.28 -24.36 -27.44
CA ALA A 6 9.29 -23.32 -27.20
C ALA A 6 10.27 -23.25 -28.38
N GLN A 7 10.94 -22.10 -28.51
CA GLN A 7 11.97 -21.84 -29.52
C GLN A 7 13.21 -21.27 -28.85
N MET A 8 14.38 -21.68 -29.32
CA MET A 8 15.66 -21.12 -28.90
C MET A 8 16.42 -20.66 -30.15
N TYR A 9 16.86 -19.41 -30.17
CA TYR A 9 17.55 -18.83 -31.31
C TYR A 9 18.61 -17.82 -30.88
N ALA A 10 19.66 -17.69 -31.70
CA ALA A 10 20.72 -16.71 -31.51
C ALA A 10 20.40 -15.43 -32.29
N MET A 11 20.68 -14.29 -31.69
CA MET A 11 20.52 -12.97 -32.26
C MET A 11 21.83 -12.52 -32.93
N PRO A 12 21.79 -11.59 -33.91
CA PRO A 12 23.00 -11.10 -34.59
C PRO A 12 24.05 -10.46 -33.66
N ASN A 13 23.64 -9.99 -32.48
CA ASN A 13 24.52 -9.42 -31.47
C ASN A 13 25.17 -10.47 -30.54
N GLY A 14 24.91 -11.76 -30.76
CA GLY A 14 25.44 -12.86 -29.94
C GLY A 14 24.57 -13.27 -28.76
N GLU A 15 23.44 -12.60 -28.51
CA GLU A 15 22.49 -13.02 -27.48
C GLU A 15 21.77 -14.31 -27.88
N VAL A 16 21.42 -15.14 -26.89
CA VAL A 16 20.56 -16.31 -27.05
C VAL A 16 19.21 -16.01 -26.41
N HIS A 17 18.14 -16.17 -27.19
CA HIS A 17 16.77 -15.99 -26.73
C HIS A 17 16.07 -17.35 -26.67
N PHE A 18 15.46 -17.64 -25.53
CA PHE A 18 14.52 -18.73 -25.34
C PHE A 18 13.12 -18.14 -25.22
N TYR A 19 12.21 -18.54 -26.10
CA TYR A 19 10.85 -18.04 -26.17
C TYR A 19 9.86 -19.20 -26.03
N ALA A 20 9.03 -19.15 -24.99
CA ALA A 20 8.02 -20.16 -24.67
C ALA A 20 6.64 -19.46 -24.63
N PRO A 21 5.96 -19.32 -25.79
CA PRO A 21 4.74 -18.51 -25.90
C PRO A 21 3.58 -19.05 -25.08
N GLN A 22 3.42 -20.37 -24.98
CA GLN A 22 2.34 -20.99 -24.20
C GLN A 22 2.51 -20.77 -22.68
N GLN A 23 3.74 -20.54 -22.24
CA GLN A 23 4.10 -20.24 -20.86
C GLN A 23 4.38 -18.75 -20.67
N ASP A 24 4.07 -17.90 -21.66
CA ASP A 24 4.21 -16.45 -21.54
C ASP A 24 5.60 -15.97 -21.06
N LEU A 25 6.65 -16.74 -21.42
CA LEU A 25 8.00 -16.57 -20.89
C LEU A 25 9.00 -16.30 -22.01
N MET A 26 9.92 -15.37 -21.76
CA MET A 26 11.11 -15.15 -22.55
C MET A 26 12.34 -15.04 -21.66
N VAL A 27 13.40 -15.75 -22.02
CA VAL A 27 14.71 -15.65 -21.36
C VAL A 27 15.72 -15.16 -22.39
N GLN A 28 16.52 -14.17 -22.01
CA GLN A 28 17.57 -13.58 -22.82
C GLN A 28 18.91 -13.77 -22.09
N TYR A 29 19.92 -14.24 -22.79
CA TYR A 29 21.25 -14.44 -22.25
C TYR A 29 22.29 -13.84 -23.20
N ASP A 30 23.15 -12.97 -22.68
CA ASP A 30 24.18 -12.26 -23.46
C ASP A 30 25.59 -12.85 -23.30
N GLY A 31 25.72 -14.01 -22.63
CA GLY A 31 27.02 -14.60 -22.25
C GLY A 31 27.45 -14.30 -20.81
N THR A 32 26.84 -13.29 -20.17
CA THR A 32 27.16 -12.90 -18.78
C THR A 32 25.91 -12.79 -17.91
N ALA A 33 24.88 -12.09 -18.38
CA ALA A 33 23.66 -11.79 -17.67
C ALA A 33 22.47 -12.54 -18.27
N VAL A 34 21.56 -12.98 -17.38
CA VAL A 34 20.27 -13.57 -17.76
C VAL A 34 19.17 -12.57 -17.45
N LYS A 35 18.30 -12.31 -18.42
CA LYS A 35 17.09 -11.51 -18.26
C LYS A 35 15.86 -12.36 -18.52
N VAL A 36 14.99 -12.47 -17.51
CA VAL A 36 13.72 -13.16 -17.61
C VAL A 36 12.61 -12.14 -17.80
N LYS A 37 11.73 -12.36 -18.76
CA LYS A 37 10.49 -11.61 -18.99
C LYS A 37 9.32 -12.57 -18.85
N ALA A 38 8.41 -12.26 -17.94
CA ALA A 38 7.16 -12.98 -17.75
C ALA A 38 5.98 -12.02 -18.02
N GLN A 39 4.91 -12.54 -18.62
CA GLN A 39 3.67 -11.76 -18.77
C GLN A 39 2.95 -11.58 -17.43
N ASN A 40 1.97 -10.67 -17.42
CA ASN A 40 1.14 -10.36 -16.25
C ASN A 40 0.32 -11.56 -15.74
N SER A 41 0.23 -12.67 -16.48
CA SER A 41 -0.30 -13.95 -16.02
C SER A 41 0.44 -14.51 -14.79
N TYR A 42 1.70 -14.13 -14.59
CA TYR A 42 2.50 -14.48 -13.41
C TYR A 42 2.42 -13.48 -12.26
N ARG A 43 1.62 -12.41 -12.38
CA ARG A 43 1.58 -11.33 -11.38
C ARG A 43 1.22 -11.88 -10.01
N SER A 44 2.01 -11.54 -8.99
CA SER A 44 1.87 -12.01 -7.60
C SER A 44 2.12 -13.51 -7.37
N GLU A 45 2.33 -14.29 -8.42
CA GLU A 45 2.56 -15.75 -8.38
C GLU A 45 4.05 -16.10 -8.37
N THR A 46 4.95 -15.16 -8.67
CA THR A 46 6.39 -15.45 -8.70
C THR A 46 6.95 -15.57 -7.28
N ARG A 47 7.88 -16.50 -7.10
CA ARG A 47 8.74 -16.61 -5.92
C ARG A 47 10.16 -16.86 -6.42
N GLY A 48 11.15 -16.34 -5.72
CA GLY A 48 12.54 -16.44 -6.16
C GLY A 48 13.32 -15.15 -5.97
N LEU A 49 14.56 -15.17 -6.46
CA LEU A 49 15.48 -14.03 -6.41
C LEU A 49 15.00 -12.80 -7.19
N CYS A 50 14.07 -12.98 -8.14
CA CYS A 50 13.44 -11.89 -8.90
C CYS A 50 12.21 -11.29 -8.22
N GLY A 51 11.90 -11.67 -6.97
CA GLY A 51 10.82 -11.09 -6.18
C GLY A 51 9.44 -11.69 -6.43
N THR A 52 8.41 -10.95 -6.01
CA THR A 52 7.02 -11.43 -5.94
C THR A 52 6.16 -10.99 -7.13
N PHE A 53 6.69 -10.11 -7.98
CA PHE A 53 6.05 -9.60 -9.19
C PHE A 53 4.63 -9.04 -8.94
N ASN A 54 4.44 -8.35 -7.81
CA ASN A 54 3.18 -7.73 -7.42
C ASN A 54 3.23 -6.19 -7.41
N THR A 55 4.30 -5.60 -7.94
CA THR A 55 4.62 -4.15 -7.94
C THR A 55 4.89 -3.54 -6.56
N GLN A 56 5.15 -4.36 -5.54
CA GLN A 56 5.47 -3.90 -4.19
C GLN A 56 6.91 -4.28 -3.79
N PRO A 57 7.90 -3.39 -3.99
CA PRO A 57 9.30 -3.69 -3.72
C PRO A 57 9.59 -4.09 -2.27
N VAL A 58 8.71 -3.69 -1.34
CA VAL A 58 8.85 -3.97 0.10
C VAL A 58 8.81 -5.47 0.44
N ASP A 59 8.23 -6.30 -0.43
CA ASP A 59 8.11 -7.74 -0.20
C ASP A 59 8.91 -8.61 -1.18
N ASP A 60 9.72 -8.00 -2.06
CA ASP A 60 10.51 -8.77 -3.03
C ASP A 60 11.52 -9.71 -2.35
N PHE A 61 11.96 -9.39 -1.12
CA PHE A 61 12.82 -10.26 -0.32
C PHE A 61 12.05 -11.31 0.50
N THR A 62 11.00 -11.88 -0.11
CA THR A 62 10.22 -12.98 0.47
C THR A 62 10.96 -14.31 0.31
N THR A 63 11.32 -14.93 1.44
CA THR A 63 11.97 -16.25 1.48
C THR A 63 11.03 -17.36 1.01
N PRO A 64 11.53 -18.58 0.71
CA PRO A 64 10.68 -19.72 0.37
C PRO A 64 9.63 -20.05 1.44
N GLN A 65 9.89 -19.73 2.71
CA GLN A 65 8.96 -19.94 3.83
C GLN A 65 7.96 -18.77 4.01
N GLY A 66 8.01 -17.75 3.16
CA GLY A 66 7.07 -16.61 3.18
C GLY A 66 7.45 -15.47 4.14
N TYR A 67 8.69 -15.43 4.65
CA TYR A 67 9.15 -14.33 5.50
C TYR A 67 9.80 -13.24 4.65
N VAL A 68 9.54 -11.97 4.94
CA VAL A 68 10.21 -10.85 4.27
C VAL A 68 11.45 -10.46 5.06
N LEU A 69 12.63 -10.69 4.50
CA LEU A 69 13.90 -10.28 5.10
C LEU A 69 14.32 -8.89 4.60
N GLN A 70 15.08 -8.18 5.43
CA GLN A 70 15.60 -6.84 5.10
C GLN A 70 17.00 -6.91 4.46
N ASN A 71 17.76 -7.96 4.75
CA ASN A 71 19.12 -8.11 4.22
C ASN A 71 19.09 -8.91 2.91
N PRO A 72 19.50 -8.32 1.76
CA PRO A 72 19.45 -8.98 0.45
C PRO A 72 20.35 -10.22 0.37
N TYR A 73 21.49 -10.24 1.07
CA TYR A 73 22.41 -11.38 1.06
C TYR A 73 21.89 -12.57 1.86
N GLU A 74 21.29 -12.29 3.03
CA GLU A 74 20.62 -13.31 3.83
C GLU A 74 19.39 -13.85 3.08
N PHE A 75 18.59 -12.97 2.46
CA PHE A 75 17.49 -13.35 1.56
C PHE A 75 17.94 -14.26 0.42
N ALA A 76 18.95 -13.84 -0.36
CA ALA A 76 19.42 -14.59 -1.52
C ALA A 76 19.92 -15.99 -1.11
N ALA A 77 20.59 -16.08 0.03
CA ALA A 77 21.05 -17.36 0.58
C ALA A 77 19.91 -18.31 0.96
N THR A 78 18.70 -17.82 1.22
CA THR A 78 17.53 -18.71 1.47
C THR A 78 17.12 -19.53 0.26
N TYR A 79 17.45 -19.07 -0.95
CA TYR A 79 17.21 -19.79 -2.22
C TYR A 79 18.42 -20.63 -2.67
N ALA A 80 19.52 -20.65 -1.91
CA ALA A 80 20.68 -21.45 -2.27
C ALA A 80 20.37 -22.96 -2.20
N LEU A 81 20.76 -23.67 -3.25
CA LEU A 81 20.77 -25.13 -3.31
C LEU A 81 22.01 -25.63 -2.57
N GLU A 82 21.81 -26.23 -1.39
CA GLU A 82 22.87 -26.72 -0.53
C GLU A 82 23.17 -28.18 -0.83
N ASP A 83 23.83 -28.44 -1.94
CA ASP A 83 24.44 -29.75 -2.20
C ASP A 83 25.89 -29.80 -1.68
N SER A 84 26.55 -30.94 -1.91
CA SER A 84 27.95 -31.15 -1.53
C SER A 84 28.92 -30.19 -2.23
N SER A 85 28.53 -29.57 -3.35
CA SER A 85 29.33 -28.63 -4.13
C SER A 85 29.15 -27.18 -3.70
N CYS A 86 28.16 -26.87 -2.84
CA CYS A 86 27.91 -25.52 -2.36
C CYS A 86 29.11 -24.98 -1.54
N GLN A 87 29.82 -24.02 -2.14
CA GLN A 87 30.97 -23.31 -1.57
C GLN A 87 30.64 -21.84 -1.30
N GLY A 88 31.40 -21.21 -0.40
CA GLY A 88 31.28 -19.78 -0.12
C GLY A 88 30.26 -19.43 0.98
N PRO A 89 29.85 -18.15 1.06
CA PRO A 89 29.15 -17.61 2.24
C PRO A 89 27.67 -18.02 2.31
N ALA A 90 27.13 -18.69 1.28
CA ALA A 90 25.71 -19.02 1.19
C ALA A 90 25.22 -19.83 2.39
N LYS A 91 25.97 -20.85 2.82
CA LYS A 91 25.63 -21.69 3.99
C LYS A 91 25.50 -20.86 5.28
N GLU A 92 26.48 -20.00 5.52
CA GLU A 92 26.51 -19.16 6.71
C GLU A 92 25.42 -18.08 6.68
N LEU A 93 25.21 -17.44 5.53
CA LEU A 93 24.15 -16.44 5.34
C LEU A 93 22.76 -17.05 5.49
N LYS A 94 22.55 -18.27 5.01
CA LYS A 94 21.29 -19.01 5.18
C LYS A 94 21.04 -19.34 6.65
N ALA A 95 22.07 -19.78 7.37
CA ALA A 95 21.98 -20.01 8.81
C ALA A 95 21.64 -18.71 9.57
N ARG A 96 22.25 -17.58 9.21
CA ARG A 96 21.91 -16.26 9.76
C ARG A 96 20.47 -15.85 9.47
N ALA A 97 20.00 -16.06 8.24
CA ALA A 97 18.62 -15.81 7.85
C ALA A 97 17.64 -16.61 8.71
N GLN A 98 17.90 -17.91 8.93
CA GLN A 98 17.08 -18.77 9.79
C GLN A 98 17.05 -18.28 11.24
N GLN A 99 18.18 -17.86 11.79
CA GLN A 99 18.24 -17.28 13.14
C GLN A 99 17.43 -16.00 13.26
N ARG A 100 17.50 -15.08 12.28
CA ARG A 100 16.65 -13.88 12.26
C ARG A 100 15.17 -14.22 12.24
N ILE A 101 14.78 -15.17 11.40
CA ILE A 101 13.40 -15.64 11.31
C ILE A 101 12.93 -16.20 12.66
N ALA A 102 13.73 -17.07 13.28
CA ALA A 102 13.44 -17.64 14.60
C ALA A 102 13.30 -16.57 15.69
N ASN A 103 14.08 -15.49 15.61
CA ASN A 103 14.05 -14.37 16.55
C ASN A 103 12.98 -13.31 16.23
N GLY A 104 12.10 -13.53 15.24
CA GLY A 104 11.06 -12.57 14.87
C GLY A 104 11.57 -11.35 14.09
N GLN A 105 12.81 -11.36 13.62
CA GLN A 105 13.45 -10.26 12.90
C GLN A 105 13.17 -10.32 11.39
N TYR A 106 11.90 -10.27 11.03
CA TYR A 106 11.41 -10.25 9.65
C TYR A 106 10.26 -9.25 9.54
N SER A 107 10.06 -8.70 8.34
CA SER A 107 8.87 -7.89 8.06
C SER A 107 7.67 -8.81 7.89
N ARG A 108 6.59 -8.55 8.64
CA ARG A 108 5.27 -9.07 8.29
C ARG A 108 4.67 -8.15 7.25
N ASN A 109 4.31 -8.70 6.09
CA ASN A 109 3.37 -8.07 5.18
C ASN A 109 2.02 -7.96 5.89
N LEU A 110 1.86 -6.89 6.69
CA LEU A 110 0.55 -6.53 7.19
C LEU A 110 -0.15 -5.85 6.01
N VAL A 111 -0.93 -6.61 5.23
CA VAL A 111 -1.87 -6.01 4.28
C VAL A 111 -2.88 -5.25 5.13
N VAL A 112 -2.67 -3.96 5.29
CA VAL A 112 -3.59 -3.13 6.07
C VAL A 112 -4.70 -2.67 5.15
N TYR A 113 -5.74 -3.49 5.04
CA TYR A 113 -7.02 -3.04 4.50
C TYR A 113 -7.49 -1.86 5.36
N GLY A 114 -7.55 -0.67 4.75
CA GLY A 114 -8.18 0.50 5.31
C GLY A 114 -9.44 0.78 4.50
N ASN A 115 -10.59 0.83 5.16
CA ASN A 115 -11.77 1.41 4.53
C ASN A 115 -11.46 2.88 4.21
N VAL A 116 -12.06 3.43 3.16
CA VAL A 116 -11.94 4.86 2.84
C VAL A 116 -13.27 5.51 3.19
N VAL A 117 -13.21 6.64 3.89
CA VAL A 117 -14.40 7.48 4.12
C VAL A 117 -14.63 8.33 2.89
N ALA A 118 -15.77 8.16 2.23
CA ALA A 118 -16.11 8.96 1.06
C ALA A 118 -16.23 10.44 1.43
N ASP A 119 -15.90 11.35 0.50
CA ASP A 119 -15.95 12.80 0.76
C ASP A 119 -17.34 13.29 1.23
N GLN A 120 -18.41 12.61 0.81
CA GLN A 120 -19.78 12.88 1.25
C GLN A 120 -20.05 12.46 2.69
N GLU A 121 -19.43 11.37 3.17
CA GLU A 121 -19.56 10.83 4.52
C GLU A 121 -18.60 11.51 5.52
N ALA A 122 -17.48 12.04 5.01
CA ALA A 122 -16.55 12.85 5.77
C ALA A 122 -17.14 14.21 6.20
N ASN A 123 -18.31 14.58 5.67
CA ASN A 123 -19.04 15.79 6.04
C ASN A 123 -20.06 15.51 7.14
N PRO A 124 -19.85 16.03 8.37
CA PRO A 124 -20.88 15.99 9.39
C PRO A 124 -22.06 16.86 8.95
N ARG A 125 -23.20 16.25 8.61
CA ARG A 125 -24.44 17.00 8.35
C ARG A 125 -24.77 17.84 9.59
N PRO A 126 -25.03 19.15 9.47
CA PRO A 126 -25.58 19.91 10.57
C PRO A 126 -27.04 19.46 10.79
N GLY A 127 -27.27 18.61 11.80
CA GLY A 127 -28.58 18.46 12.45
C GLY A 127 -29.60 17.51 11.80
N SER A 128 -29.31 16.21 11.68
CA SER A 128 -30.39 15.23 11.56
C SER A 128 -30.21 14.06 12.53
N ASN A 129 -31.05 14.03 13.58
CA ASN A 129 -31.34 12.83 14.35
C ASN A 129 -31.87 11.75 13.39
N ALA A 130 -30.99 10.89 12.86
CA ALA A 130 -31.42 9.70 12.14
C ALA A 130 -31.69 8.61 13.16
N ALA A 131 -32.91 8.62 13.70
CA ALA A 131 -33.49 7.46 14.34
C ALA A 131 -33.38 6.26 13.38
N ARG A 132 -32.87 5.15 13.90
CA ARG A 132 -32.96 3.83 13.25
C ARG A 132 -34.43 3.55 12.97
N SER A 133 -34.83 3.50 11.71
CA SER A 133 -36.09 2.90 11.31
C SER A 133 -35.86 1.91 10.19
N SER A 134 -35.98 0.64 10.56
CA SER A 134 -36.12 -0.50 9.68
C SER A 134 -37.39 -0.30 8.84
N ASN A 135 -37.30 -0.27 7.50
CA ASN A 135 -38.36 -0.89 6.71
C ASN A 135 -37.99 -1.21 5.26
N LYS A 136 -38.65 -2.28 4.81
CA LYS A 136 -38.55 -3.01 3.54
C LYS A 136 -38.91 -2.18 2.30
N ASN A 137 -38.31 -2.60 1.18
CA ASN A 137 -38.77 -2.57 -0.22
C ASN A 137 -39.79 -1.50 -0.64
N GLN A 138 -39.45 -0.73 -1.68
CA GLN A 138 -40.14 -0.80 -2.99
C GLN A 138 -39.44 0.10 -4.03
N ASN A 139 -39.24 -0.46 -5.22
CA ASN A 139 -38.92 0.25 -6.44
C ASN A 139 -39.95 1.34 -6.73
N LYS A 140 -39.49 2.56 -7.05
CA LYS A 140 -40.14 3.46 -8.00
C LYS A 140 -39.14 4.50 -8.52
N ASN A 141 -38.79 4.36 -9.80
CA ASN A 141 -38.29 5.45 -10.63
C ASN A 141 -39.30 6.58 -10.60
N GLN A 142 -38.86 7.79 -10.25
CA GLN A 142 -39.28 9.04 -10.89
C GLN A 142 -38.40 10.20 -10.41
N ASN A 143 -37.81 10.87 -11.39
CA ASN A 143 -37.12 12.16 -11.27
C ASN A 143 -37.90 13.14 -10.39
N LYS A 144 -37.33 13.47 -9.23
CA LYS A 144 -37.43 14.76 -8.53
C LYS A 144 -36.67 14.65 -7.22
N ASN A 145 -35.49 15.24 -7.17
CA ASN A 145 -34.82 15.79 -6.00
C ASN A 145 -33.65 16.57 -6.60
N GLN A 146 -33.74 17.88 -6.85
CA GLN A 146 -33.51 18.89 -5.82
C GLN A 146 -32.66 18.36 -4.66
N GLU A 147 -31.50 17.77 -4.97
CA GLU A 147 -30.42 17.69 -4.01
C GLU A 147 -29.93 19.10 -3.75
N ARG A 148 -30.50 19.64 -2.67
CA ARG A 148 -30.06 20.84 -1.98
C ARG A 148 -28.64 20.59 -1.50
N SER A 149 -27.68 20.74 -2.42
CA SER A 149 -26.26 20.84 -2.14
C SER A 149 -26.07 22.00 -1.19
N GLN A 150 -25.93 21.68 0.11
CA GLN A 150 -25.50 22.66 1.09
C GLN A 150 -24.14 23.17 0.62
N LYS A 151 -24.11 24.42 0.17
CA LYS A 151 -22.96 25.17 -0.31
C LYS A 151 -21.84 25.10 0.72
N TYR A 152 -20.82 24.31 0.44
CA TYR A 152 -19.49 24.57 1.00
C TYR A 152 -18.93 25.79 0.26
N SER A 153 -18.27 26.70 1.01
CA SER A 153 -17.50 27.78 0.41
C SER A 153 -16.49 27.16 -0.55
N SER A 154 -16.36 27.71 -1.76
CA SER A 154 -15.45 27.23 -2.78
C SER A 154 -14.02 27.21 -2.22
N GLY A 155 -13.56 26.05 -1.74
CA GLY A 155 -12.21 25.90 -1.19
C GLY A 155 -12.08 25.08 0.10
N SER A 156 -13.16 24.75 0.82
CA SER A 156 -13.04 23.90 2.03
C SER A 156 -13.01 22.40 1.71
N GLN A 157 -12.12 21.64 2.34
CA GLN A 157 -11.99 20.19 2.23
C GLN A 157 -11.94 19.51 3.62
N GLN A 158 -12.49 18.31 3.75
CA GLN A 158 -12.36 17.49 4.97
C GLN A 158 -11.30 16.42 4.73
N ARG A 159 -10.17 16.50 5.45
CA ARG A 159 -9.02 15.60 5.25
C ARG A 159 -8.46 15.09 6.57
N ILE A 160 -7.97 13.84 6.57
CA ILE A 160 -7.23 13.31 7.73
C ILE A 160 -6.06 14.25 8.06
N TYR A 161 -5.94 14.61 9.33
CA TYR A 161 -4.83 15.43 9.83
C TYR A 161 -3.65 14.54 10.17
N VAL A 162 -2.47 14.89 9.67
CA VAL A 162 -1.23 14.14 9.88
C VAL A 162 -0.26 14.99 10.69
N THR A 163 0.34 14.41 11.74
CA THR A 163 1.36 15.07 12.55
C THR A 163 2.38 14.06 13.08
N GLU A 164 3.55 14.53 13.49
CA GLU A 164 4.54 13.72 14.20
C GLU A 164 4.52 14.05 15.69
N LYS A 165 4.52 13.01 16.55
CA LYS A 165 4.61 13.14 18.02
C LYS A 165 5.47 12.01 18.60
N GLY A 166 6.54 12.38 19.32
CA GLY A 166 7.43 11.42 19.98
C GLY A 166 8.06 10.41 19.01
N GLY A 167 8.44 10.86 17.81
CA GLY A 167 8.99 10.01 16.75
C GLY A 167 7.99 9.07 16.07
N LYS A 168 6.68 9.18 16.38
CA LYS A 168 5.61 8.41 15.75
C LYS A 168 4.84 9.26 14.75
N GLN A 169 4.36 8.64 13.67
CA GLN A 169 3.41 9.24 12.74
C GLN A 169 1.99 9.09 13.27
N CYS A 170 1.28 10.20 13.42
CA CYS A 170 -0.06 10.26 13.99
C CYS A 170 -1.08 10.73 12.95
N PHE A 171 -2.19 10.01 12.85
CA PHE A 171 -3.30 10.27 11.94
C PHE A 171 -4.56 10.53 12.74
N SER A 172 -5.30 11.59 12.44
CA SER A 172 -6.57 11.86 13.12
C SER A 172 -7.56 10.74 12.83
N VAL A 173 -8.34 10.34 13.84
CA VAL A 173 -9.36 9.29 13.68
C VAL A 173 -10.44 9.72 12.67
N HIS A 174 -10.76 11.02 12.65
CA HIS A 174 -11.75 11.61 11.76
C HIS A 174 -11.16 12.75 10.92
N PRO A 175 -11.67 12.97 9.69
CA PRO A 175 -11.28 14.10 8.85
C PRO A 175 -11.50 15.46 9.53
N GLN A 176 -10.59 16.39 9.30
CA GLN A 176 -10.63 17.77 9.79
C GLN A 176 -10.70 18.75 8.63
N LEU A 177 -11.27 19.93 8.88
CA LEU A 177 -11.34 21.00 7.90
C LEU A 177 -9.93 21.44 7.50
N GLN A 178 -9.65 21.48 6.20
CA GLN A 178 -8.46 22.03 5.58
C GLN A 178 -8.87 22.87 4.38
N CYS A 179 -8.08 23.90 4.07
CA CYS A 179 -8.32 24.73 2.89
C CYS A 179 -7.57 24.13 1.70
N SER A 180 -8.26 24.07 0.56
CA SER A 180 -7.67 23.68 -0.72
C SER A 180 -6.58 24.66 -1.13
N SER A 181 -5.74 24.26 -2.10
CA SER A 181 -4.67 25.11 -2.62
C SER A 181 -5.15 26.45 -3.20
N SER A 182 -6.42 26.55 -3.62
CA SER A 182 -7.02 27.76 -4.16
C SER A 182 -7.79 28.57 -3.10
N SER A 183 -7.54 28.37 -1.81
CA SER A 183 -8.27 29.03 -0.72
C SER A 183 -7.42 29.19 0.53
N SER A 184 -7.74 30.21 1.34
CA SER A 184 -7.03 30.55 2.56
C SER A 184 -7.92 30.43 3.80
N ALA A 185 -7.31 30.09 4.94
CA ALA A 185 -8.01 29.97 6.22
C ALA A 185 -8.34 31.35 6.80
N GLN A 186 -9.60 31.59 7.14
CA GLN A 186 -10.04 32.81 7.83
C GLN A 186 -9.97 32.64 9.35
N GLY A 187 -8.76 32.35 9.82
CA GLY A 187 -8.44 32.12 11.23
C GLY A 187 -8.61 30.67 11.68
N TYR A 188 -8.19 30.41 12.92
CA TYR A 188 -8.01 29.07 13.47
C TYR A 188 -8.75 28.88 14.78
N VAL A 189 -9.12 27.63 15.06
CA VAL A 189 -9.67 27.19 16.34
C VAL A 189 -8.87 25.99 16.85
N ASN A 190 -8.60 25.99 18.15
CA ASN A 190 -7.99 24.84 18.81
C ASN A 190 -9.04 23.75 19.03
N LYS A 191 -8.77 22.54 18.55
CA LYS A 191 -9.60 21.35 18.83
C LYS A 191 -8.76 20.26 19.47
N GLN A 192 -9.31 19.64 20.50
CA GLN A 192 -8.80 18.38 21.02
C GLN A 192 -9.45 17.24 20.23
N ILE A 193 -8.63 16.48 19.51
CA ILE A 193 -9.11 15.36 18.68
C ILE A 193 -8.27 14.12 18.94
N GLU A 194 -8.87 12.98 18.60
CA GLU A 194 -8.26 11.66 18.74
C GLU A 194 -7.36 11.34 17.55
N PHE A 195 -6.21 10.75 17.85
CA PHE A 195 -5.21 10.30 16.91
C PHE A 195 -4.85 8.84 17.11
N VAL A 196 -4.50 8.18 16.01
CA VAL A 196 -3.81 6.89 15.99
C VAL A 196 -2.35 7.16 15.67
N CYS A 197 -1.45 6.87 16.61
CA CYS A 197 -0.01 7.10 16.46
C CYS A 197 0.76 5.80 16.33
N LEU A 198 1.48 5.66 15.22
CA LEU A 198 2.15 4.44 14.81
C LEU A 198 3.63 4.72 14.57
N GLN A 199 4.46 3.70 14.78
CA GLN A 199 5.88 3.81 14.49
C GLN A 199 6.10 4.03 12.98
N PRO A 200 7.11 4.83 12.59
CA PRO A 200 7.46 5.00 11.19
C PRO A 200 7.70 3.65 10.51
N SER A 201 6.96 3.39 9.44
CA SER A 201 7.01 2.15 8.66
C SER A 201 6.54 2.42 7.23
N SER A 202 6.70 1.43 6.34
CA SER A 202 6.18 1.51 4.97
C SER A 202 4.65 1.72 4.94
N VAL A 203 3.91 1.16 5.91
CA VAL A 203 2.46 1.33 6.02
C VAL A 203 2.10 2.78 6.36
N THR A 204 2.80 3.39 7.31
CA THR A 204 2.50 4.77 7.71
C THR A 204 2.88 5.76 6.61
N GLN A 205 3.99 5.50 5.89
CA GLN A 205 4.35 6.26 4.68
C GLN A 205 3.28 6.13 3.60
N HIS A 206 2.80 4.92 3.34
CA HIS A 206 1.75 4.68 2.37
C HIS A 206 0.44 5.43 2.71
N TRP A 207 0.04 5.47 3.99
CA TRP A 207 -1.10 6.30 4.42
C TRP A 207 -0.86 7.79 4.20
N GLN A 208 0.34 8.30 4.48
CA GLN A 208 0.68 9.70 4.22
C GLN A 208 0.54 10.03 2.73
N GLU A 209 1.05 9.17 1.84
CA GLU A 209 0.93 9.35 0.39
C GLU A 209 -0.53 9.34 -0.07
N MET A 210 -1.35 8.41 0.44
CA MET A 210 -2.78 8.37 0.12
C MET A 210 -3.50 9.64 0.57
N ILE A 211 -3.21 10.12 1.78
CA ILE A 211 -3.80 11.36 2.32
C ILE A 211 -3.36 12.58 1.50
N GLN A 212 -2.10 12.66 1.09
CA GLN A 212 -1.60 13.72 0.20
C GLN A 212 -2.29 13.72 -1.16
N ARG A 213 -2.69 12.54 -1.65
CA ARG A 213 -3.50 12.38 -2.87
C ARG A 213 -5.00 12.67 -2.66
N GLY A 214 -5.41 13.07 -1.46
CA GLY A 214 -6.78 13.43 -1.12
C GLY A 214 -7.66 12.28 -0.68
N VAL A 215 -7.11 11.11 -0.38
CA VAL A 215 -7.87 9.97 0.16
C VAL A 215 -8.03 10.11 1.68
N ASN A 216 -9.17 9.70 2.22
CA ASN A 216 -9.42 9.68 3.67
C ASN A 216 -9.48 8.23 4.20
N PRO A 217 -8.36 7.62 4.64
CA PRO A 217 -8.39 6.31 5.27
C PRO A 217 -9.18 6.33 6.59
N ASP A 218 -9.89 5.24 6.86
CA ASP A 218 -10.65 5.02 8.09
C ASP A 218 -9.73 4.48 9.20
N PHE A 219 -9.56 5.29 10.24
CA PHE A 219 -8.77 4.98 11.42
C PHE A 219 -9.64 4.61 12.65
N SER A 220 -10.97 4.60 12.52
CA SER A 220 -11.94 4.36 13.62
C SER A 220 -11.88 2.97 14.26
N GLN A 221 -11.15 2.04 13.64
CA GLN A 221 -10.94 0.69 14.16
C GLN A 221 -9.53 0.50 14.75
N LYS A 222 -8.65 1.51 14.68
CA LYS A 222 -7.24 1.37 15.08
C LYS A 222 -6.98 2.00 16.44
N LYS A 223 -7.00 1.16 17.48
CA LYS A 223 -6.76 1.55 18.89
C LYS A 223 -5.29 1.27 19.30
N PRO A 224 -4.76 1.90 20.35
CA PRO A 224 -5.39 2.92 21.21
C PRO A 224 -5.38 4.32 20.60
N TYR A 225 -6.33 5.15 21.01
CA TYR A 225 -6.37 6.57 20.65
C TYR A 225 -5.54 7.41 21.62
N GLN A 226 -4.95 8.47 21.09
CA GLN A 226 -4.27 9.50 21.86
C GLN A 226 -4.88 10.86 21.51
N THR A 227 -5.25 11.64 22.52
CA THR A 227 -5.90 12.93 22.30
C THR A 227 -4.88 14.05 22.32
N TYR A 228 -4.85 14.85 21.26
CA TYR A 228 -3.99 16.03 21.16
C TYR A 228 -4.78 17.26 20.73
N SER A 229 -4.29 18.43 21.13
CA SER A 229 -4.79 19.71 20.66
C SER A 229 -4.10 20.11 19.36
N ILE A 230 -4.90 20.46 18.33
CA ILE A 230 -4.42 20.97 17.05
C ILE A 230 -5.16 22.26 16.65
N GLN A 231 -4.55 23.03 15.76
CA GLN A 231 -5.19 24.18 15.13
C GLN A 231 -5.82 23.77 13.80
N VAL A 232 -7.13 23.97 13.69
CA VAL A 232 -7.88 23.76 12.44
C VAL A 232 -8.48 25.09 11.97
N PRO A 233 -8.54 25.35 10.66
CA PRO A 233 -9.27 26.49 10.12
C PRO A 233 -10.71 26.56 10.66
N LYS A 234 -11.20 27.78 10.91
CA LYS A 234 -12.64 27.99 11.20
C LYS A 234 -13.48 27.85 9.93
N ASN A 235 -12.98 28.39 8.82
CA ASN A 235 -13.57 28.44 7.49
C ASN A 235 -12.46 28.71 6.46
N CYS A 236 -12.78 28.46 5.19
CA CYS A 236 -11.89 28.67 4.05
C CYS A 236 -12.58 29.58 3.04
N ASP A 237 -11.86 30.58 2.54
CA ASP A 237 -12.33 31.51 1.50
C ASP A 237 -11.35 31.53 0.33
N ALA A 238 -11.89 31.67 -0.88
CA ALA A 238 -11.13 31.72 -2.14
C ALA A 238 -10.41 33.07 -2.32
#